data_AF-A0ABC9TVF3-F1
#
_entry.id   AF-A0ABC9TVF3-F1
#
_cell.length_a   1.000
_cell.length_b   1.000
_cell.length_c   1.000
_cell.angle_alpha   90.00
_cell.angle_beta   90.00
_cell.angle_gamma   90.00
#
_symmetry.space_group_name_H-M   'P 1'
#
loop_
_entity.id
_entity.type
_entity.pdbx_description
1 polymer ?
#
loop_
_entity_poly.entity_id
_entity_poly.type
_entity_poly.pdbx_seq_one_letter_code
_entity_poly.pdbx_strand_id
1 'polypeptide(L)'
;MKGNEMPPLMRPAAGVRPILIAGKEVIMEILELKKKANEVRRGILTAVHAAKSGHPGGSLSAADIFTYLYFEEMNIDPSRPDMEGRDRFVLSKGHNAPGLYAVLAERGYFPKKDLLTLRQIGSYLQGHPDMKHIKGVDMSSGSLGQGISAAVGMALAAKMDGAAYRVYALLGDGELQEGQVWEAAMFAGYRELDNLVVIVDNNNLQIDGSIDEVCSAYPIDEKFKAFNFHVICVKDGNDMAQLHEAFLEAAKVKGKPTAIIAETIKGKGISFMEDKASWHGKAPNDEEYCRAMDDLTAIDEMLEEEEKTVEKQSAAAAGKEENANGK
;
A
#
# COMPACT_ATOMS: atom_id res chain seq x y z
N MET A 1 -28.33 24.56 -14.11
CA MET A 1 -27.30 23.55 -14.37
C MET A 1 -26.86 23.01 -13.02
N LYS A 2 -27.27 21.79 -12.69
CA LYS A 2 -27.00 21.16 -11.39
C LYS A 2 -25.62 20.49 -11.47
N GLY A 3 -24.70 20.92 -10.62
CA GLY A 3 -23.41 20.25 -10.40
C GLY A 3 -23.62 19.03 -9.50
N ASN A 4 -23.00 17.92 -9.88
CA ASN A 4 -23.01 16.66 -9.16
C ASN A 4 -22.04 16.77 -7.97
N GLU A 5 -22.55 17.10 -6.78
CA GLU A 5 -21.78 16.96 -5.53
C GLU A 5 -21.86 15.49 -5.10
N MET A 6 -20.72 14.80 -5.09
CA MET A 6 -20.63 13.51 -4.41
C MET A 6 -20.82 13.73 -2.90
N PRO A 7 -21.67 12.93 -2.23
CA PRO A 7 -21.89 13.11 -0.80
C PRO A 7 -20.61 12.78 -0.01
N PRO A 8 -20.31 13.51 1.08
CA PRO A 8 -19.24 13.15 1.98
C PRO A 8 -19.55 11.78 2.60
N LEU A 9 -18.59 10.86 2.56
CA LEU A 9 -18.63 9.60 3.31
C LEU A 9 -18.72 9.93 4.80
N MET A 10 -19.94 9.98 5.33
CA MET A 10 -20.20 10.03 6.77
C MET A 10 -19.61 8.77 7.40
N ARG A 11 -18.58 8.93 8.25
CA ARG A 11 -18.06 7.85 9.08
C ARG A 11 -18.93 7.67 10.33
N PRO A 12 -19.26 6.43 10.73
CA PRO A 12 -19.58 6.13 12.12
C PRO A 12 -18.32 6.19 13.00
N ALA A 13 -18.51 6.45 14.29
CA ALA A 13 -17.46 6.46 15.30
C ALA A 13 -16.68 5.13 15.35
N ALA A 14 -15.41 5.21 15.78
CA ALA A 14 -14.49 4.08 15.96
C ALA A 14 -15.16 2.90 16.69
N GLY A 15 -15.57 1.91 15.91
CA GLY A 15 -16.22 0.70 16.36
C GLY A 15 -16.00 -0.35 15.28
N VAL A 16 -15.27 -1.40 15.64
CA VAL A 16 -15.02 -2.61 14.84
C VAL A 16 -16.33 -3.04 14.17
N ARG A 17 -16.39 -3.07 12.83
CA ARG A 17 -17.45 -3.83 12.15
C ARG A 17 -17.16 -5.31 12.42
N PRO A 18 -18.04 -6.05 13.13
CA PRO A 18 -17.89 -7.49 13.25
C PRO A 18 -18.15 -8.11 11.87
N ILE A 19 -17.22 -8.94 11.39
CA ILE A 19 -17.40 -9.81 10.24
C ILE A 19 -18.44 -10.88 10.60
N LEU A 20 -19.73 -10.56 10.53
CA LEU A 20 -20.81 -11.54 10.66
C LEU A 20 -22.05 -11.22 9.79
N ILE A 21 -21.90 -10.41 8.74
CA ILE A 21 -22.83 -10.35 7.59
C ILE A 21 -22.00 -10.27 6.31
N ALA A 22 -21.17 -11.29 6.07
CA ALA A 22 -20.39 -11.42 4.84
C ALA A 22 -21.28 -11.96 3.72
N GLY A 23 -21.32 -11.29 2.57
CA GLY A 23 -21.99 -11.82 1.39
C GLY A 23 -21.86 -10.98 0.12
N LYS A 24 -22.04 -9.65 0.21
CA LYS A 24 -22.00 -8.77 -0.97
C LYS A 24 -21.22 -7.47 -0.74
N GLU A 25 -21.47 -6.79 0.38
CA GLU A 25 -20.86 -5.49 0.67
C GLU A 25 -19.34 -5.57 0.74
N VAL A 26 -18.81 -6.57 1.46
CA VAL A 26 -17.36 -6.81 1.56
C VAL A 26 -16.74 -7.15 0.20
N ILE A 27 -17.44 -7.94 -0.64
CA ILE A 27 -16.95 -8.30 -1.98
C ILE A 27 -16.91 -7.05 -2.88
N MET A 28 -17.93 -6.22 -2.82
CA MET A 28 -17.97 -4.96 -3.57
C MET A 28 -16.92 -3.96 -3.09
N GLU A 29 -16.69 -3.87 -1.80
CA GLU A 29 -15.62 -3.06 -1.22
C GLU A 29 -14.23 -3.53 -1.69
N ILE A 30 -13.98 -4.84 -1.68
CA ILE A 30 -12.76 -5.43 -2.23
C ILE A 30 -12.61 -5.16 -3.74
N LEU A 31 -13.69 -5.27 -4.52
CA LEU A 31 -13.67 -4.96 -5.96
C LEU A 31 -13.31 -3.50 -6.23
N GLU A 32 -13.89 -2.56 -5.48
CA GLU A 32 -13.55 -1.14 -5.61
C GLU A 32 -12.08 -0.87 -5.23
N LEU A 33 -11.56 -1.54 -4.21
CA LEU A 33 -10.13 -1.48 -3.87
C LEU A 33 -9.25 -2.06 -5.00
N LYS A 34 -9.62 -3.19 -5.61
CA LYS A 34 -8.89 -3.77 -6.75
C LYS A 34 -8.85 -2.80 -7.94
N LYS A 35 -9.98 -2.20 -8.32
CA LYS A 35 -10.06 -1.18 -9.38
C LYS A 35 -9.17 0.03 -9.04
N LYS A 36 -9.21 0.48 -7.79
CA LYS A 36 -8.36 1.59 -7.33
C LYS A 36 -6.88 1.25 -7.42
N ALA A 37 -6.49 0.03 -7.07
CA ALA A 37 -5.11 -0.42 -7.20
C ALA A 37 -4.67 -0.47 -8.66
N ASN A 38 -5.56 -0.83 -9.59
CA ASN A 38 -5.28 -0.77 -11.02
C ASN A 38 -5.04 0.68 -11.51
N GLU A 39 -5.82 1.64 -11.01
CA GLU A 39 -5.59 3.07 -11.28
C GLU A 39 -4.27 3.57 -10.67
N VAL A 40 -3.89 3.10 -9.48
CA VAL A 40 -2.57 3.39 -8.90
C VAL A 40 -1.44 2.86 -9.80
N ARG A 41 -1.57 1.63 -10.34
CA ARG A 41 -0.61 1.07 -11.32
C ARG A 41 -0.52 1.94 -12.58
N ARG A 42 -1.65 2.44 -13.07
CA ARG A 42 -1.71 3.36 -14.21
C ARG A 42 -0.96 4.66 -13.92
N GLY A 43 -1.17 5.23 -12.73
CA GLY A 43 -0.45 6.41 -12.26
C GLY A 43 1.06 6.20 -12.16
N ILE A 44 1.50 5.04 -11.65
CA ILE A 44 2.92 4.65 -11.58
C ILE A 44 3.55 4.67 -12.97
N LEU A 45 2.98 3.93 -13.92
CA LEU A 45 3.50 3.81 -15.28
C LEU A 45 3.53 5.17 -15.99
N THR A 46 2.45 5.95 -15.86
CA THR A 46 2.35 7.31 -16.42
C THR A 46 3.48 8.20 -15.90
N ALA A 47 3.73 8.18 -14.59
CA ALA A 47 4.76 8.99 -13.98
C ALA A 47 6.17 8.60 -14.44
N VAL A 48 6.51 7.30 -14.39
CA VAL A 48 7.87 6.84 -14.74
C VAL A 48 8.16 6.94 -16.24
N HIS A 49 7.15 6.75 -17.09
CA HIS A 49 7.25 6.93 -18.54
C HIS A 49 7.53 8.39 -18.89
N ALA A 50 6.71 9.32 -18.37
CA ALA A 50 6.89 10.75 -18.57
C ALA A 50 8.26 11.24 -18.07
N ALA A 51 8.71 10.74 -16.92
CA ALA A 51 10.01 11.08 -16.35
C ALA A 51 11.20 10.46 -17.09
N LYS A 52 10.98 9.40 -17.89
CA LYS A 52 12.03 8.53 -18.47
C LYS A 52 13.01 8.01 -17.40
N SER A 53 12.53 7.92 -16.15
CA SER A 53 13.31 7.63 -14.96
C SER A 53 12.38 7.22 -13.82
N GLY A 54 12.78 6.26 -12.99
CA GLY A 54 12.02 5.84 -11.82
C GLY A 54 12.05 4.34 -11.59
N HIS A 55 11.30 3.87 -10.60
CA HIS A 55 11.33 2.49 -10.13
C HIS A 55 9.95 1.83 -10.25
N PRO A 56 9.55 1.37 -11.45
CA PRO A 56 8.22 0.78 -11.65
C PRO A 56 8.06 -0.55 -10.91
N GLY A 57 9.04 -1.47 -10.98
CA GLY A 57 8.88 -2.83 -10.47
C GLY A 57 8.46 -2.89 -9.01
N GLY A 58 9.19 -2.20 -8.13
CA GLY A 58 8.85 -2.14 -6.71
C GLY A 58 7.59 -1.30 -6.43
N SER A 59 7.30 -0.28 -7.25
CA SER A 59 6.08 0.52 -7.06
C SER A 59 4.83 -0.31 -7.38
N LEU A 60 4.90 -1.13 -8.42
CA LEU A 60 3.82 -2.01 -8.88
C LEU A 60 3.56 -3.17 -7.89
N SER A 61 4.59 -3.76 -7.29
CA SER A 61 4.40 -4.81 -6.25
C SER A 61 3.61 -4.29 -5.05
N ALA A 62 3.84 -3.04 -4.67
CA ALA A 62 3.23 -2.42 -3.50
C ALA A 62 1.88 -1.73 -3.79
N ALA A 63 1.37 -1.73 -5.03
CA ALA A 63 0.17 -0.98 -5.40
C ALA A 63 -1.08 -1.38 -4.58
N ASP A 64 -1.25 -2.67 -4.28
CA ASP A 64 -2.37 -3.16 -3.48
C ASP A 64 -2.23 -2.76 -2.00
N ILE A 65 -1.01 -2.87 -1.44
CA ILE A 65 -0.69 -2.42 -0.07
C ILE A 65 -0.95 -0.92 0.09
N PHE A 66 -0.46 -0.10 -0.85
CA PHE A 66 -0.72 1.34 -0.85
C PHE A 66 -2.22 1.62 -0.90
N THR A 67 -2.93 0.96 -1.80
CA THR A 67 -4.37 1.19 -1.98
C THR A 67 -5.14 0.82 -0.72
N TYR A 68 -4.88 -0.34 -0.14
CA TYR A 68 -5.53 -0.76 1.11
C TYR A 68 -5.26 0.25 2.24
N LEU A 69 -4.00 0.68 2.41
CA LEU A 69 -3.65 1.65 3.43
C LEU A 69 -4.39 2.99 3.25
N TYR A 70 -4.40 3.55 2.04
CA TYR A 70 -4.90 4.90 1.81
C TYR A 70 -6.42 5.00 1.63
N PHE A 71 -7.09 3.92 1.24
CA PHE A 71 -8.52 3.91 0.98
C PHE A 71 -9.34 3.23 2.07
N GLU A 72 -8.74 2.31 2.83
CA GLU A 72 -9.44 1.52 3.85
C GLU A 72 -8.86 1.71 5.26
N GLU A 73 -7.60 1.34 5.47
CA GLU A 73 -7.02 1.21 6.82
C GLU A 73 -6.78 2.55 7.52
N MET A 74 -6.16 3.53 6.85
CA MET A 74 -5.65 4.72 7.54
C MET A 74 -6.74 5.76 7.82
N ASN A 75 -6.71 6.30 9.02
CA ASN A 75 -7.42 7.51 9.38
C ASN A 75 -6.74 8.75 8.80
N ILE A 76 -7.01 9.04 7.53
CA ILE A 76 -6.47 10.19 6.80
C ILE A 76 -7.55 10.97 6.06
N ASP A 77 -7.29 12.26 5.83
CA ASP A 77 -8.20 13.17 5.13
C ASP A 77 -7.37 14.09 4.21
N PRO A 78 -7.48 13.94 2.87
CA PRO A 78 -6.72 14.75 1.92
C PRO A 78 -7.08 16.24 1.98
N SER A 79 -8.28 16.60 2.46
CA SER A 79 -8.68 17.99 2.66
C SER A 79 -8.08 18.61 3.93
N ARG A 80 -7.61 17.77 4.85
CA ARG A 80 -6.94 18.13 6.10
C ARG A 80 -5.65 17.33 6.27
N PRO A 81 -4.65 17.54 5.39
CA PRO A 81 -3.42 16.74 5.38
C PRO A 81 -2.57 16.92 6.65
N ASP A 82 -2.82 17.96 7.43
CA ASP A 82 -2.15 18.25 8.69
C ASP A 82 -3.06 17.95 9.91
N MET A 83 -4.14 17.17 9.73
CA MET A 83 -5.08 16.80 10.79
C MET A 83 -4.38 16.14 11.99
N GLU A 84 -4.62 16.69 13.17
CA GLU A 84 -4.15 16.10 14.44
C GLU A 84 -4.75 14.69 14.62
N GLY A 85 -3.92 13.74 15.06
CA GLY A 85 -4.37 12.36 15.25
C GLY A 85 -4.66 11.56 13.98
N ARG A 86 -4.34 12.08 12.78
CA ARG A 86 -4.33 11.22 11.57
C ARG A 86 -3.28 10.13 11.69
N ASP A 87 -3.44 9.01 10.99
CA ASP A 87 -2.39 8.01 10.92
C ASP A 87 -1.19 8.53 10.10
N ARG A 88 -0.02 7.95 10.34
CA ARG A 88 1.24 8.31 9.67
C ARG A 88 1.69 7.18 8.76
N PHE A 89 2.19 7.52 7.59
CA PHE A 89 2.77 6.55 6.65
C PHE A 89 4.18 6.95 6.23
N VAL A 90 5.13 6.03 6.41
CA VAL A 90 6.51 6.20 5.96
C VAL A 90 6.84 5.17 4.88
N LEU A 91 7.14 5.66 3.67
CA LEU A 91 7.74 4.84 2.63
C LEU A 91 9.25 4.72 2.90
N SER A 92 9.68 3.68 3.62
CA SER A 92 11.10 3.46 3.93
C SER A 92 11.90 3.09 2.68
N LYS A 93 11.30 2.25 1.81
CA LYS A 93 11.78 1.96 0.45
C LYS A 93 11.56 3.12 -0.52
N GLY A 94 12.12 4.28 -0.20
CA GLY A 94 11.80 5.57 -0.83
C GLY A 94 11.95 5.64 -2.35
N HIS A 95 12.70 4.73 -2.98
CA HIS A 95 12.81 4.65 -4.43
C HIS A 95 11.46 4.36 -5.11
N ASN A 96 10.52 3.73 -4.38
CA ASN A 96 9.12 3.51 -4.77
C ASN A 96 8.24 4.78 -4.71
N ALA A 97 8.84 5.96 -4.71
CA ALA A 97 8.13 7.24 -4.77
C ALA A 97 6.98 7.27 -5.82
N PRO A 98 7.12 6.70 -7.03
CA PRO A 98 6.03 6.67 -8.00
C PRO A 98 4.74 6.02 -7.47
N GLY A 99 4.86 4.93 -6.70
CA GLY A 99 3.70 4.26 -6.09
C GLY A 99 3.02 5.10 -5.01
N LEU A 100 3.81 5.71 -4.13
CA LEU A 100 3.28 6.62 -3.10
C LEU A 100 2.60 7.85 -3.74
N TYR A 101 3.20 8.44 -4.78
CA TYR A 101 2.61 9.60 -5.43
C TYR A 101 1.34 9.24 -6.19
N ALA A 102 1.31 8.09 -6.86
CA ALA A 102 0.12 7.62 -7.55
C ALA A 102 -1.05 7.43 -6.57
N VAL A 103 -0.83 6.77 -5.42
CA VAL A 103 -1.91 6.59 -4.43
C VAL A 103 -2.35 7.90 -3.77
N LEU A 104 -1.42 8.83 -3.51
CA LEU A 104 -1.74 10.17 -2.97
C LEU A 104 -2.58 10.99 -3.97
N ALA A 105 -2.23 10.93 -5.26
CA ALA A 105 -2.98 11.58 -6.32
C ALA A 105 -4.38 10.98 -6.46
N GLU A 106 -4.49 9.65 -6.44
CA GLU A 106 -5.77 8.95 -6.44
C GLU A 106 -6.64 9.27 -5.23
N ARG A 107 -6.00 9.46 -4.07
CA ARG A 107 -6.68 9.83 -2.82
C ARG A 107 -7.06 11.31 -2.77
N GLY A 108 -6.57 12.12 -3.70
CA GLY A 108 -6.95 13.53 -3.84
C GLY A 108 -6.06 14.52 -3.06
N TYR A 109 -4.85 14.13 -2.66
CA TYR A 109 -3.89 15.06 -2.03
C TYR A 109 -3.35 16.10 -3.02
N PHE A 110 -3.28 15.74 -4.31
CA PHE A 110 -2.92 16.64 -5.40
C PHE A 110 -3.48 16.12 -6.74
N PRO A 111 -3.54 16.94 -7.79
CA PRO A 111 -4.07 16.54 -9.10
C PRO A 111 -3.27 15.39 -9.75
N LYS A 112 -3.96 14.38 -10.30
CA LYS A 112 -3.32 13.26 -11.04
C LYS A 112 -2.38 13.69 -12.16
N LYS A 113 -2.69 14.78 -12.87
CA LYS A 113 -1.85 15.31 -13.95
C LYS A 113 -0.44 15.69 -13.48
N ASP A 114 -0.25 16.00 -12.20
CA ASP A 114 1.03 16.43 -11.66
C ASP A 114 2.03 15.26 -11.63
N LEU A 115 1.55 13.99 -11.68
CA LEU A 115 2.39 12.79 -11.84
C LEU A 115 3.30 12.87 -13.07
N LEU A 116 2.89 13.56 -14.13
CA LEU A 116 3.70 13.79 -15.34
C LEU A 116 4.96 14.64 -15.08
N THR A 117 5.02 15.31 -13.93
CA THR A 117 6.15 16.17 -13.54
C THR A 117 7.19 15.45 -12.70
N LEU A 118 7.01 14.15 -12.41
CA LEU A 118 7.94 13.35 -11.62
C LEU A 118 9.39 13.56 -12.10
N ARG A 119 10.30 13.81 -11.14
CA ARG A 119 11.75 13.99 -11.35
C ARG A 119 12.15 15.16 -12.27
N GLN A 120 11.21 16.00 -12.71
CA GLN A 120 11.53 17.19 -13.50
C GLN A 120 12.09 18.30 -12.61
N ILE A 121 13.00 19.11 -13.17
CA ILE A 121 13.53 20.29 -12.48
C ILE A 121 12.39 21.21 -12.08
N GLY A 122 12.33 21.59 -10.80
CA GLY A 122 11.29 22.45 -10.25
C GLY A 122 9.97 21.75 -9.90
N SER A 123 9.82 20.46 -10.18
CA SER A 123 8.68 19.69 -9.67
C SER A 123 8.78 19.49 -8.16
N TYR A 124 7.64 19.40 -7.49
CA TYR A 124 7.58 19.00 -6.09
C TYR A 124 7.57 17.46 -5.93
N LEU A 125 7.30 16.71 -7.01
CA LEU A 125 7.38 15.25 -7.05
C LEU A 125 8.81 14.79 -7.34
N GLN A 126 9.61 14.76 -6.28
CA GLN A 126 11.02 14.38 -6.31
C GLN A 126 11.24 12.88 -6.54
N GLY A 127 12.44 12.48 -6.97
CA GLY A 127 12.75 11.07 -7.28
C GLY A 127 12.69 10.11 -6.08
N HIS A 128 12.72 10.67 -4.87
CA HIS A 128 12.40 10.06 -3.59
C HIS A 128 11.47 11.02 -2.82
N PRO A 129 10.63 10.55 -1.87
CA PRO A 129 9.70 11.40 -1.14
C PRO A 129 10.40 12.56 -0.44
N ASP A 130 9.80 13.76 -0.54
CA ASP A 130 10.19 14.94 0.22
C ASP A 130 8.99 15.51 0.98
N MET A 131 9.01 15.33 2.31
CA MET A 131 7.92 15.74 3.19
C MET A 131 7.70 17.25 3.24
N LYS A 132 8.68 18.06 2.83
CA LYS A 132 8.54 19.53 2.85
C LYS A 132 7.62 20.06 1.77
N HIS A 133 7.44 19.31 0.68
CA HIS A 133 6.76 19.80 -0.52
C HIS A 133 5.49 19.02 -0.87
N ILE A 134 5.32 17.79 -0.36
CA ILE A 134 4.14 16.96 -0.65
C ILE A 134 3.30 16.81 0.62
N LYS A 135 2.09 17.36 0.59
CA LYS A 135 1.11 17.14 1.65
C LYS A 135 0.71 15.66 1.73
N GLY A 136 0.70 15.11 2.94
CA GLY A 136 0.46 13.69 3.19
C GLY A 136 1.71 12.80 3.19
N VAL A 137 2.90 13.34 2.88
CA VAL A 137 4.18 12.62 3.06
C VAL A 137 4.75 12.94 4.44
N ASP A 138 4.92 11.91 5.27
CA ASP A 138 5.33 12.07 6.67
C ASP A 138 6.85 12.10 6.90
N MET A 139 7.64 11.65 5.92
CA MET A 139 9.10 11.59 6.03
C MET A 139 9.75 11.73 4.65
N SER A 140 10.82 12.52 4.56
CA SER A 140 11.71 12.48 3.40
C SER A 140 12.57 11.22 3.47
N SER A 141 12.50 10.35 2.45
CA SER A 141 13.19 9.05 2.44
C SER A 141 14.02 8.85 1.17
N GLY A 142 14.64 7.69 1.01
CA GLY A 142 15.44 7.33 -0.17
C GLY A 142 16.73 6.59 0.19
N SER A 143 17.37 7.00 1.28
CA SER A 143 18.39 6.18 1.94
C SER A 143 17.68 5.03 2.67
N LEU A 144 17.90 3.80 2.21
CA LEU A 144 17.27 2.61 2.80
C LEU A 144 17.62 2.50 4.30
N GLY A 145 16.69 1.96 5.08
CA GLY A 145 16.81 1.81 6.54
C GLY A 145 16.47 3.07 7.34
N GLN A 146 16.53 4.27 6.75
CA GLN A 146 16.25 5.53 7.48
C GLN A 146 14.77 5.71 7.81
N GLY A 147 13.88 5.31 6.90
CA GLY A 147 12.44 5.53 7.07
C GLY A 147 11.86 4.78 8.27
N ILE A 148 12.26 3.52 8.48
CA ILE A 148 11.80 2.73 9.63
C ILE A 148 12.22 3.36 10.96
N SER A 149 13.45 3.89 11.09
CA SER A 149 13.85 4.60 12.31
C SER A 149 12.99 5.83 12.59
N ALA A 150 12.65 6.59 11.54
CA ALA A 150 11.73 7.72 11.67
C ALA A 150 10.31 7.28 12.08
N ALA A 151 9.79 6.20 11.48
CA ALA A 151 8.49 5.64 11.84
C ALA A 151 8.44 5.16 13.30
N VAL A 152 9.51 4.52 13.78
CA VAL A 152 9.67 4.13 15.19
C VAL A 152 9.64 5.37 16.10
N GLY A 153 10.32 6.45 15.72
CA GLY A 153 10.27 7.73 16.43
C GLY A 153 8.87 8.34 16.48
N MET A 154 8.13 8.32 15.36
CA MET A 154 6.74 8.78 15.30
C MET A 154 5.82 7.95 16.21
N ALA A 155 5.98 6.63 16.20
CA ALA A 155 5.17 5.73 17.04
C ALA A 155 5.46 5.94 18.54
N LEU A 156 6.74 6.14 18.89
CA LEU A 156 7.14 6.49 20.26
C LEU A 156 6.53 7.83 20.70
N ALA A 157 6.61 8.86 19.85
CA ALA A 157 6.03 10.17 20.15
C ALA A 157 4.53 10.07 20.41
N ALA A 158 3.79 9.35 19.56
CA ALA A 158 2.36 9.09 19.76
C ALA A 158 2.06 8.47 21.13
N LYS A 159 2.85 7.47 21.56
CA LYS A 159 2.69 6.87 22.89
C LYS A 159 2.99 7.84 24.03
N MET A 160 4.04 8.65 23.90
CA MET A 160 4.41 9.65 24.91
C MET A 160 3.32 10.71 25.08
N ASP A 161 2.67 11.09 23.98
CA ASP A 161 1.60 12.09 23.96
C ASP A 161 0.21 11.49 24.28
N GLY A 162 0.11 10.17 24.46
CA GLY A 162 -1.18 9.49 24.64
C GLY A 162 -2.08 9.55 23.40
N ALA A 163 -1.50 9.78 22.22
CA ALA A 163 -2.22 9.87 20.97
C ALA A 163 -2.62 8.48 20.44
N ALA A 164 -3.82 8.40 19.85
CA ALA A 164 -4.39 7.13 19.41
C ALA A 164 -3.97 6.70 17.98
N TYR A 165 -3.24 7.54 17.25
CA TYR A 165 -2.90 7.26 15.85
C TYR A 165 -1.85 6.16 15.72
N ARG A 166 -1.91 5.46 14.58
CA ARG A 166 -0.98 4.41 14.18
C ARG A 166 0.04 4.94 13.19
N VAL A 167 1.18 4.26 13.15
CA VAL A 167 2.27 4.55 12.22
C VAL A 167 2.53 3.30 11.38
N TYR A 168 2.50 3.46 10.07
CA TYR A 168 2.73 2.40 9.10
C TYR A 168 4.06 2.67 8.38
N ALA A 169 4.92 1.67 8.26
CA ALA A 169 6.18 1.76 7.53
C ALA A 169 6.27 0.67 6.48
N LEU A 170 6.41 1.05 5.20
CA LEU A 170 6.59 0.10 4.10
C LEU A 170 8.07 -0.02 3.74
N LEU A 171 8.61 -1.24 3.88
CA LEU A 171 10.00 -1.61 3.62
C LEU A 171 10.09 -2.59 2.46
N GLY A 172 11.25 -2.64 1.79
CA GLY A 172 11.60 -3.74 0.89
C GLY A 172 12.32 -4.87 1.62
N ASP A 173 12.21 -6.09 1.13
CA ASP A 173 13.04 -7.22 1.57
C ASP A 173 14.55 -6.97 1.43
N GLY A 174 15.01 -6.37 0.33
CA GLY A 174 16.40 -5.95 0.15
C GLY A 174 16.82 -4.82 1.10
N GLU A 175 15.89 -3.97 1.53
CA GLU A 175 16.17 -2.95 2.55
C GLU A 175 16.45 -3.55 3.93
N LEU A 176 15.93 -4.75 4.23
CA LEU A 176 16.20 -5.43 5.51
C LEU A 176 17.67 -5.84 5.69
N GLN A 177 18.52 -5.68 4.67
CA GLN A 177 19.96 -5.88 4.78
C GLN A 177 20.65 -4.75 5.55
N GLU A 178 20.02 -3.57 5.63
CA GLU A 178 20.55 -2.44 6.39
C GLU A 178 20.49 -2.72 7.89
N GLY A 179 21.64 -2.61 8.58
CA GLY A 179 21.73 -2.82 10.03
C GLY A 179 20.78 -1.92 10.82
N GLN A 180 20.54 -0.71 10.31
CA GLN A 180 19.64 0.28 10.89
C GLN A 180 18.20 -0.24 11.05
N VAL A 181 17.73 -1.13 10.15
CA VAL A 181 16.39 -1.74 10.27
C VAL A 181 16.29 -2.56 11.55
N TRP A 182 17.34 -3.32 11.87
CA TRP A 182 17.35 -4.20 13.05
C TRP A 182 17.58 -3.44 14.35
N GLU A 183 18.33 -2.34 14.33
CA GLU A 183 18.41 -1.41 15.47
C GLU A 183 17.03 -0.80 15.77
N ALA A 184 16.32 -0.36 14.73
CA ALA A 184 14.97 0.19 14.86
C ALA A 184 13.96 -0.86 15.37
N ALA A 185 14.00 -2.08 14.82
CA ALA A 185 13.15 -3.19 15.27
C ALA A 185 13.43 -3.55 16.74
N MET A 186 14.70 -3.67 17.13
CA MET A 186 15.08 -3.92 18.52
C MET A 186 14.47 -2.91 19.49
N PHE A 187 14.59 -1.62 19.15
CA PHE A 187 14.05 -0.57 19.98
C PHE A 187 12.51 -0.56 20.00
N ALA A 188 11.85 -0.78 18.86
CA ALA A 188 10.39 -0.84 18.77
C ALA A 188 9.79 -1.97 19.61
N GLY A 189 10.43 -3.15 19.59
CA GLY A 189 10.05 -4.30 20.41
C GLY A 189 10.25 -4.04 21.91
N TYR A 190 11.39 -3.45 22.29
CA TYR A 190 11.68 -3.06 23.68
C TYR A 190 10.69 -2.02 24.22
N ARG A 191 10.26 -1.08 23.38
CA ARG A 191 9.29 -0.04 23.73
C ARG A 191 7.83 -0.47 23.57
N GLU A 192 7.59 -1.73 23.21
CA GLU A 192 6.25 -2.29 23.04
C GLU A 192 5.36 -1.43 22.13
N LEU A 193 5.89 -0.92 21.01
CA LEU A 193 5.21 0.04 20.13
C LEU A 193 4.07 -0.61 19.33
N ASP A 194 2.98 -0.99 20.00
CA ASP A 194 1.79 -1.61 19.40
C ASP A 194 0.94 -0.71 18.49
N ASN A 195 1.31 0.56 18.36
CA ASN A 195 0.82 1.48 17.37
C ASN A 195 1.70 1.53 16.09
N LEU A 196 2.79 0.76 16.02
CA LEU A 196 3.63 0.62 14.84
C LEU A 196 3.27 -0.67 14.07
N VAL A 197 3.03 -0.51 12.76
CA VAL A 197 2.92 -1.62 11.81
C VAL A 197 4.02 -1.49 10.76
N VAL A 198 4.92 -2.46 10.72
CA VAL A 198 5.93 -2.60 9.68
C VAL A 198 5.37 -3.54 8.60
N ILE A 199 5.40 -3.11 7.35
CA ILE A 199 5.02 -3.94 6.20
C ILE A 199 6.27 -4.20 5.37
N VAL A 200 6.58 -5.47 5.11
CA VAL A 200 7.66 -5.88 4.21
C VAL A 200 7.04 -6.30 2.88
N ASP A 201 7.33 -5.53 1.83
CA ASP A 201 7.08 -5.90 0.44
C ASP A 201 8.15 -6.92 0.02
N ASN A 202 7.84 -8.20 0.24
CA ASN A 202 8.70 -9.35 0.03
C ASN A 202 8.52 -9.92 -1.38
N ASN A 203 9.12 -9.26 -2.36
CA ASN A 203 9.05 -9.64 -3.78
C ASN A 203 10.26 -10.48 -4.26
N ASN A 204 11.13 -10.85 -3.33
CA ASN A 204 12.32 -11.67 -3.50
C ASN A 204 13.41 -11.09 -4.43
N LEU A 205 13.31 -9.83 -4.87
CA LEU A 205 14.21 -9.23 -5.87
C LEU A 205 14.75 -7.86 -5.45
N GLN A 206 16.06 -7.68 -5.58
CA GLN A 206 16.75 -6.39 -5.45
C GLN A 206 17.30 -5.90 -6.79
N ILE A 207 18.32 -5.03 -6.79
CA ILE A 207 18.94 -4.49 -8.02
C ILE A 207 19.66 -5.60 -8.79
N ASP A 208 20.54 -6.32 -8.10
CA ASP A 208 21.50 -7.25 -8.72
C ASP A 208 20.99 -8.69 -8.88
N GLY A 209 19.75 -8.98 -8.50
CA GLY A 209 19.18 -10.32 -8.59
C GLY A 209 18.19 -10.63 -7.48
N SER A 210 17.98 -11.91 -7.22
CA SER A 210 17.16 -12.36 -6.10
C SER A 210 17.90 -12.21 -4.76
N ILE A 211 17.14 -12.04 -3.69
CA ILE A 211 17.72 -11.78 -2.36
C ILE A 211 18.54 -12.96 -1.84
N ASP A 212 18.23 -14.19 -2.24
CA ASP A 212 18.99 -15.40 -1.88
C ASP A 212 20.34 -15.51 -2.61
N GLU A 213 20.44 -14.95 -3.83
CA GLU A 213 21.68 -14.90 -4.59
C GLU A 213 22.59 -13.73 -4.17
N VAL A 214 22.00 -12.62 -3.69
CA VAL A 214 22.77 -11.41 -3.31
C VAL A 214 23.11 -11.37 -1.83
N CYS A 215 22.12 -11.26 -0.94
CA CYS A 215 22.31 -11.23 0.52
C CYS A 215 20.99 -11.53 1.25
N SER A 216 20.78 -12.78 1.63
CA SER A 216 19.46 -13.20 2.11
C SER A 216 19.09 -12.59 3.46
N ALA A 217 17.95 -11.89 3.48
CA ALA A 217 17.31 -11.43 4.71
C ALA A 217 16.52 -12.55 5.43
N TYR A 218 16.37 -13.73 4.84
CA TYR A 218 15.65 -14.86 5.45
C TYR A 218 16.40 -15.48 6.66
N PRO A 219 15.68 -16.15 7.58
CA PRO A 219 14.23 -16.12 7.75
C PRO A 219 13.77 -14.75 8.31
N ILE A 220 12.92 -14.04 7.55
CA ILE A 220 12.51 -12.66 7.89
C ILE A 220 11.58 -12.66 9.11
N ASP A 221 10.64 -13.60 9.15
CA ASP A 221 9.65 -13.74 10.21
C ASP A 221 10.31 -14.06 11.55
N GLU A 222 11.25 -15.00 11.58
CA GLU A 222 11.97 -15.35 12.81
C GLU A 222 12.85 -14.20 13.32
N LYS A 223 13.45 -13.40 12.44
CA LYS A 223 14.21 -12.19 12.85
C LYS A 223 13.30 -11.16 13.51
N PHE A 224 12.13 -10.86 12.94
CA PHE A 224 11.17 -9.95 13.59
C PHE A 224 10.62 -10.52 14.91
N LYS A 225 10.28 -11.82 14.97
CA LYS A 225 9.87 -12.50 16.21
C LYS A 225 10.94 -12.36 17.30
N ALA A 226 12.22 -12.52 16.97
CA ALA A 226 13.33 -12.35 17.90
C ALA A 226 13.43 -10.92 18.46
N PHE A 227 12.97 -9.91 17.71
CA PHE A 227 12.83 -8.53 18.17
C PHE A 227 11.48 -8.21 18.83
N ASN A 228 10.75 -9.23 19.32
CA ASN A 228 9.47 -9.11 20.01
C ASN A 228 8.33 -8.49 19.16
N PHE A 229 8.35 -8.68 17.84
CA PHE A 229 7.20 -8.33 16.99
C PHE A 229 6.13 -9.42 17.02
N HIS A 230 4.86 -9.02 16.86
CA HIS A 230 3.84 -9.90 16.32
C HIS A 230 4.04 -10.02 14.82
N VAL A 231 4.11 -11.24 14.27
CA VAL A 231 4.42 -11.44 12.85
C VAL A 231 3.24 -12.09 12.14
N ILE A 232 2.83 -11.48 11.02
CA ILE A 232 1.75 -11.95 10.15
C ILE A 232 2.36 -12.19 8.77
N CYS A 233 2.30 -13.43 8.29
CA CYS A 233 2.78 -13.78 6.94
C CYS A 233 1.60 -13.84 5.98
N VAL A 234 1.63 -12.98 4.96
CA VAL A 234 0.62 -12.92 3.89
C VAL A 234 1.21 -13.58 2.64
N LYS A 235 0.60 -14.70 2.23
CA LYS A 235 1.11 -15.53 1.11
C LYS A 235 0.90 -14.88 -0.26
N ASP A 236 -0.14 -14.08 -0.40
CA ASP A 236 -0.34 -13.23 -1.58
C ASP A 236 -0.62 -11.80 -1.13
N GLY A 237 0.43 -11.00 -1.06
CA GLY A 237 0.37 -9.57 -0.77
C GLY A 237 -0.24 -8.73 -1.89
N ASN A 238 -0.59 -9.36 -3.02
CA ASN A 238 -1.39 -8.77 -4.08
C ASN A 238 -2.86 -9.24 -4.05
N ASP A 239 -3.26 -9.97 -3.01
CA ASP A 239 -4.65 -10.33 -2.70
C ASP A 239 -5.23 -9.38 -1.64
N MET A 240 -6.22 -8.57 -2.05
CA MET A 240 -6.87 -7.59 -1.18
C MET A 240 -7.58 -8.18 0.04
N ALA A 241 -8.12 -9.41 -0.07
CA ALA A 241 -8.79 -10.07 1.05
C ALA A 241 -7.77 -10.54 2.08
N GLN A 242 -6.63 -11.08 1.65
CA GLN A 242 -5.55 -11.47 2.57
C GLN A 242 -4.92 -10.25 3.25
N LEU A 243 -4.74 -9.14 2.54
CA LEU A 243 -4.34 -7.88 3.15
C LEU A 243 -5.36 -7.44 4.20
N HIS A 244 -6.66 -7.52 3.89
CA HIS A 244 -7.72 -7.15 4.83
C HIS A 244 -7.64 -7.94 6.14
N GLU A 245 -7.52 -9.26 6.08
CA GLU A 245 -7.38 -10.10 7.27
C GLU A 245 -6.11 -9.77 8.06
N ALA A 246 -5.00 -9.51 7.38
CA ALA A 246 -3.73 -9.16 8.03
C ALA A 246 -3.81 -7.83 8.81
N PHE A 247 -4.43 -6.80 8.22
CA PHE A 247 -4.61 -5.52 8.90
C PHE A 247 -5.63 -5.60 10.04
N LEU A 248 -6.70 -6.37 9.89
CA LEU A 248 -7.65 -6.65 10.97
C LEU A 248 -7.01 -7.36 12.17
N GLU A 249 -6.10 -8.31 11.91
CA GLU A 249 -5.30 -8.94 12.95
C GLU A 249 -4.34 -7.93 13.59
N ALA A 250 -3.57 -7.18 12.79
CA ALA A 250 -2.63 -6.17 13.26
C ALA A 250 -3.28 -5.08 14.15
N ALA A 251 -4.55 -4.74 13.90
CA ALA A 251 -5.31 -3.76 14.69
C ALA A 251 -5.57 -4.25 16.13
N LYS A 252 -5.69 -5.57 16.33
CA LYS A 252 -6.01 -6.22 17.61
C LYS A 252 -4.79 -6.46 18.50
N VAL A 253 -3.59 -6.44 17.92
CA VAL A 253 -2.34 -6.63 18.66
C VAL A 253 -2.09 -5.46 19.62
N LYS A 254 -1.69 -5.79 20.86
CA LYS A 254 -1.33 -4.84 21.93
C LYS A 254 -0.05 -5.29 22.63
N GLY A 255 0.69 -4.35 23.20
CA GLY A 255 1.94 -4.61 23.95
C GLY A 255 3.14 -5.04 23.10
N LYS A 256 3.05 -4.98 21.76
CA LYS A 256 4.17 -5.20 20.84
C LYS A 256 3.87 -4.64 19.44
N PRO A 257 4.89 -4.20 18.68
CA PRO A 257 4.72 -3.82 17.28
C PRO A 257 4.36 -5.03 16.40
N THR A 258 3.76 -4.76 15.24
CA THR A 258 3.40 -5.79 14.26
C THR A 258 4.27 -5.70 13.01
N ALA A 259 4.70 -6.83 12.47
CA ALA A 259 5.33 -6.96 11.16
C ALA A 259 4.44 -7.81 10.25
N ILE A 260 3.96 -7.23 9.16
CA ILE A 260 3.26 -7.92 8.08
C ILE A 260 4.29 -8.22 6.99
N ILE A 261 4.57 -9.49 6.75
CA ILE A 261 5.48 -9.94 5.68
C ILE A 261 4.60 -10.38 4.53
N ALA A 262 4.53 -9.55 3.48
CA ALA A 262 3.65 -9.76 2.34
C ALA A 262 4.46 -10.23 1.14
N GLU A 263 4.22 -11.48 0.72
CA GLU A 263 4.80 -12.03 -0.52
C GLU A 263 4.13 -11.38 -1.73
N THR A 264 4.88 -10.62 -2.51
CA THR A 264 4.35 -9.84 -3.64
C THR A 264 5.09 -10.18 -4.93
N ILE A 265 4.56 -9.75 -6.07
CA ILE A 265 5.23 -9.89 -7.37
C ILE A 265 5.82 -8.54 -7.78
N LYS A 266 7.15 -8.45 -7.93
CA LYS A 266 7.79 -7.25 -8.49
C LYS A 266 7.27 -7.02 -9.90
N GLY A 267 6.74 -5.84 -10.18
CA GLY A 267 6.11 -5.55 -11.48
C GLY A 267 4.66 -6.01 -11.63
N LYS A 268 3.98 -6.37 -10.52
CA LYS A 268 2.61 -6.93 -10.51
C LYS A 268 1.66 -6.20 -11.47
N GLY A 269 0.98 -6.98 -12.30
CA GLY A 269 -0.04 -6.54 -13.24
C GLY A 269 0.49 -6.25 -14.64
N ILE A 270 1.82 -6.22 -14.84
CA ILE A 270 2.44 -5.92 -16.13
C ILE A 270 3.23 -7.14 -16.61
N SER A 271 2.73 -7.80 -17.64
CA SER A 271 3.13 -9.14 -18.09
C SER A 271 4.64 -9.33 -18.30
N PHE A 272 5.32 -8.30 -18.76
CA PHE A 272 6.75 -8.32 -19.07
C PHE A 272 7.65 -7.72 -17.97
N MET A 273 7.05 -7.13 -16.93
CA MET A 273 7.75 -6.62 -15.76
C MET A 273 7.68 -7.57 -14.56
N GLU A 274 6.68 -8.46 -14.52
CA GLU A 274 6.51 -9.42 -13.44
C GLU A 274 7.73 -10.32 -13.24
N ASP A 275 8.23 -10.35 -12.01
CA ASP A 275 9.37 -11.16 -11.57
C ASP A 275 10.64 -10.92 -12.41
N LYS A 276 10.96 -9.64 -12.62
CA LYS A 276 12.16 -9.20 -13.36
C LYS A 276 12.95 -8.14 -12.60
N ALA A 277 14.15 -8.48 -12.16
CA ALA A 277 15.09 -7.53 -11.54
C ALA A 277 15.44 -6.34 -12.45
N SER A 278 15.49 -6.55 -13.78
CA SER A 278 15.76 -5.51 -14.77
C SER A 278 14.76 -4.35 -14.77
N TRP A 279 13.57 -4.55 -14.20
CA TRP A 279 12.53 -3.54 -14.05
C TRP A 279 12.55 -2.85 -12.68
N HIS A 280 13.57 -3.08 -11.86
CA HIS A 280 13.72 -2.41 -10.57
C HIS A 280 13.80 -0.87 -10.71
N GLY A 281 14.64 -0.36 -11.63
CA GLY A 281 14.90 1.07 -11.81
C GLY A 281 14.90 1.56 -13.27
N LYS A 282 14.35 0.76 -14.19
CA LYS A 282 14.24 1.09 -15.62
C LYS A 282 12.84 1.64 -15.91
N ALA A 283 12.75 2.82 -16.52
CA ALA A 283 11.49 3.33 -17.05
C ALA A 283 11.13 2.63 -18.38
N PRO A 284 9.84 2.36 -18.65
CA PRO A 284 9.41 1.82 -19.93
C PRO A 284 9.60 2.85 -21.05
N ASN A 285 9.92 2.37 -22.25
CA ASN A 285 9.82 3.18 -23.47
C ASN A 285 8.35 3.29 -23.95
N ASP A 286 8.10 3.97 -25.08
CA ASP A 286 6.75 4.21 -25.59
C ASP A 286 6.01 2.90 -25.94
N GLU A 287 6.67 1.94 -26.57
CA GLU A 287 6.08 0.64 -26.93
C GLU A 287 5.78 -0.21 -25.68
N GLU A 288 6.72 -0.26 -24.74
CA GLU A 288 6.58 -0.94 -23.45
C GLU A 288 5.46 -0.31 -22.62
N TYR A 289 5.34 1.03 -22.64
CA TYR A 289 4.27 1.76 -21.95
C TYR A 289 2.90 1.46 -22.55
N CYS A 290 2.75 1.49 -23.88
CA CYS A 290 1.49 1.12 -24.53
C CYS A 290 1.07 -0.31 -24.16
N ARG A 291 1.99 -1.28 -24.25
CA ARG A 291 1.71 -2.66 -23.85
C ARG A 291 1.32 -2.78 -22.37
N ALA A 292 2.00 -2.03 -21.50
CA ALA A 292 1.66 -2.02 -20.07
C ALA A 292 0.25 -1.43 -19.82
N MET A 293 -0.18 -0.44 -20.60
CA MET A 293 -1.54 0.11 -20.53
C MET A 293 -2.60 -0.87 -21.06
N ASP A 294 -2.27 -1.67 -22.07
CA ASP A 294 -3.13 -2.75 -22.56
C ASP A 294 -3.29 -3.83 -21.49
N ASP A 295 -2.21 -4.24 -20.81
CA ASP A 295 -2.26 -5.19 -19.68
C ASP A 295 -3.20 -4.69 -18.57
N LEU A 296 -3.12 -3.40 -18.20
CA LEU A 296 -4.02 -2.82 -17.19
C LEU A 296 -5.48 -2.72 -17.67
N THR A 297 -5.71 -2.50 -18.97
CA THR A 297 -7.06 -2.47 -19.55
C THR A 297 -7.70 -3.86 -19.50
N ALA A 298 -6.94 -4.91 -19.79
CA ALA A 298 -7.41 -6.28 -19.64
C ALA A 298 -7.78 -6.61 -18.18
N ILE A 299 -7.04 -6.07 -17.20
CA ILE A 299 -7.39 -6.20 -15.78
C ILE A 299 -8.71 -5.50 -15.46
N ASP A 300 -8.95 -4.29 -16.00
CA ASP A 300 -10.25 -3.60 -15.81
C ASP A 300 -11.41 -4.44 -16.34
N GLU A 301 -11.28 -5.00 -17.55
CA GLU A 301 -12.30 -5.87 -18.15
C GLU A 301 -12.59 -7.09 -17.26
N MET A 302 -11.55 -7.74 -16.72
CA MET A 302 -11.71 -8.86 -15.78
C MET A 302 -12.44 -8.45 -14.50
N LEU A 303 -12.13 -7.28 -13.93
CA LEU A 303 -12.77 -6.78 -12.72
C LEU A 303 -14.23 -6.39 -12.96
N GLU A 304 -14.56 -5.83 -14.12
CA GLU A 304 -15.94 -5.56 -14.51
C GLU A 304 -16.77 -6.83 -14.69
N GLU A 305 -16.17 -7.90 -15.23
CA GLU A 305 -16.83 -9.20 -15.34
C GLU A 305 -17.06 -9.84 -13.96
N GLU A 306 -16.09 -9.72 -13.04
CA GLU A 306 -16.22 -10.16 -11.65
C GLU A 306 -17.38 -9.41 -10.96
N GLU A 307 -17.44 -8.08 -11.09
CA GLU A 307 -18.53 -7.26 -10.56
C GLU A 307 -19.90 -7.66 -11.10
N LYS A 308 -20.04 -7.77 -12.43
CA LYS A 308 -21.30 -8.22 -13.08
C LYS A 308 -21.72 -9.61 -12.57
N THR A 309 -20.76 -10.48 -12.26
CA THR A 309 -21.03 -11.82 -11.72
C THR A 309 -21.54 -11.76 -10.29
N VAL A 310 -20.90 -10.96 -9.43
CA VAL A 310 -21.31 -10.74 -8.03
C VAL A 310 -22.71 -10.12 -7.95
N GLU A 311 -23.03 -9.15 -8.82
CA GLU A 311 -24.35 -8.55 -8.91
C GLU A 311 -25.43 -9.56 -9.30
N LYS A 312 -25.18 -10.37 -10.34
CA LYS A 312 -26.12 -11.42 -10.80
C LYS A 312 -26.36 -12.48 -9.73
N GLN A 313 -25.31 -12.95 -9.05
CA GLN A 313 -25.43 -13.94 -7.98
C GLN A 313 -26.24 -13.40 -6.79
N SER A 314 -26.04 -12.12 -6.46
CA SER A 314 -26.81 -11.43 -5.41
C SER A 314 -28.29 -11.31 -5.76
N ALA A 315 -28.61 -10.94 -7.01
CA ALA A 315 -29.99 -10.84 -7.49
C ALA A 315 -30.71 -12.20 -7.49
N ALA A 316 -30.00 -13.27 -7.88
CA ALA A 316 -30.53 -14.63 -7.87
C ALA A 316 -30.77 -15.17 -6.45
N ALA A 317 -29.98 -14.76 -5.46
CA ALA A 317 -30.18 -15.10 -4.05
C ALA A 317 -31.42 -14.41 -3.47
N ALA A 318 -31.59 -13.10 -3.73
CA ALA A 318 -32.76 -12.33 -3.28
C ALA A 318 -34.09 -12.87 -3.85
N GLY A 319 -34.11 -13.24 -5.14
CA GLY A 319 -35.31 -13.83 -5.76
C GLY A 319 -35.67 -15.24 -5.26
N LYS A 320 -34.75 -15.95 -4.60
CA LYS A 320 -35.03 -17.24 -3.95
C LYS A 320 -35.61 -17.08 -2.54
N GLU A 321 -35.20 -16.05 -1.80
CA GLU A 321 -35.74 -15.74 -0.47
C GLU A 321 -37.19 -15.22 -0.53
N GLU A 322 -37.53 -14.38 -1.53
CA GLU A 322 -38.91 -13.93 -1.74
C GLU A 322 -39.87 -15.08 -2.07
N ASN A 323 -39.40 -16.09 -2.82
CA ASN A 323 -40.19 -17.28 -3.14
C ASN A 323 -40.30 -18.28 -1.97
N ALA A 324 -39.39 -18.23 -0.99
CA ALA A 324 -39.42 -19.08 0.19
C ALA A 324 -40.33 -18.54 1.30
N ASN A 325 -40.44 -17.20 1.43
CA ASN A 325 -41.30 -16.53 2.42
C ASN A 325 -42.73 -16.25 1.92
N GLY A 326 -43.02 -16.53 0.65
CA GLY A 326 -44.35 -16.37 0.03
C GLY A 326 -45.26 -17.60 0.08
N LYS A 327 -44.99 -18.58 0.96
CA LYS A 327 -45.82 -19.78 1.17
C LYS A 327 -46.28 -19.91 2.62
#